data_AF-M2ZSH7-F1
#
_entry.id   AF-M2ZSH7-F1
#
_cell.length_a   1.000
_cell.length_b   1.000
_cell.length_c   1.000
_cell.angle_alpha   90.00
_cell.angle_beta   90.00
_cell.angle_gamma   90.00
#
_symmetry.space_group_name_H-M   'P 1'
#
loop_
_entity.id
_entity.type
_entity.pdbx_description
1 polymer ?
#
loop_
_entity_poly.entity_id
_entity_poly.type
_entity_poly.pdbx_seq_one_letter_code
_entity_poly.pdbx_strand_id
1 'polypeptide(L)'
;LLHLFHHRNKNQHRRSHWYKHMNTFRRQLQSLLSDLKTLNSVPSTHTSARLEFWREVMVSKWQFAFSQVVADGRFSVLGVFLYSCLAEVGKLVGMTGMLEEL
;
A
#
# COMPACT_ATOMS: atom_id res chain seq x y z
N LEU A 1 -4.72 -5.17 9.91
CA LEU A 1 -4.10 -6.35 9.27
C LEU A 1 -2.61 -6.16 8.94
N LEU A 2 -2.21 -5.12 8.19
CA LEU A 2 -0.81 -4.91 7.76
C LEU A 2 0.23 -4.84 8.89
N HIS A 3 -0.13 -4.37 10.08
CA HIS A 3 0.79 -4.36 11.23
C HIS A 3 1.19 -5.78 11.69
N LEU A 4 0.22 -6.70 11.78
CA LEU A 4 0.47 -8.10 12.14
C LEU A 4 1.27 -8.80 11.04
N PHE A 5 0.92 -8.54 9.78
CA PHE A 5 1.65 -9.03 8.62
C PHE A 5 3.13 -8.58 8.67
N HIS A 6 3.39 -7.32 8.97
CA HIS A 6 4.74 -6.78 9.16
C HIS A 6 5.50 -7.53 10.26
N HIS A 7 4.89 -7.68 11.44
CA HIS A 7 5.51 -8.36 12.57
C HIS A 7 5.97 -9.79 12.22
N ARG A 8 5.10 -10.57 11.56
CA ARG A 8 5.40 -11.95 11.16
C ARG A 8 6.47 -12.05 10.07
N ASN A 9 6.40 -11.20 9.05
CA ASN A 9 7.22 -11.34 7.84
C ASN A 9 8.56 -10.60 7.90
N LYS A 10 8.79 -9.75 8.91
CA LYS A 10 9.99 -8.91 9.00
C LYS A 10 11.27 -9.72 9.00
N ASN A 11 11.39 -10.73 9.84
CA ASN A 11 12.66 -11.44 10.01
C ASN A 11 13.02 -12.29 8.77
N GLN A 12 12.02 -12.79 8.05
CA GLN A 12 12.20 -13.62 6.86
C GLN A 12 12.46 -12.78 5.60
N HIS A 13 11.78 -11.63 5.45
CA HIS A 13 11.71 -10.92 4.18
C HIS A 13 12.29 -9.50 4.22
N ARG A 14 12.95 -9.09 5.31
CA ARG A 14 13.52 -7.72 5.46
C ARG A 14 14.35 -7.24 4.27
N ARG A 15 15.06 -8.16 3.58
CA ARG A 15 15.93 -7.85 2.44
C ARG A 15 15.21 -7.95 1.09
N SER A 16 14.00 -8.52 1.03
CA SER A 16 13.25 -8.71 -0.21
C SER A 16 12.73 -7.38 -0.77
N HIS A 17 12.72 -7.24 -2.10
CA HIS A 17 12.29 -6.02 -2.78
C HIS A 17 10.82 -5.67 -2.51
N TRP A 18 9.94 -6.67 -2.58
CA TRP A 18 8.51 -6.52 -2.30
C TRP A 18 8.24 -6.08 -0.86
N TYR A 19 9.07 -6.54 0.10
CA TYR A 19 8.89 -6.20 1.50
C TYR A 19 9.17 -4.71 1.77
N LYS A 20 10.14 -4.12 1.06
CA LYS A 20 10.38 -2.67 1.11
C LYS A 20 9.14 -1.89 0.64
N HIS A 21 8.52 -2.32 -0.47
CA HIS A 21 7.31 -1.72 -1.01
C HIS A 21 6.12 -1.87 -0.05
N MET A 22 5.91 -3.07 0.52
CA MET A 22 4.89 -3.31 1.54
C MET A 22 5.10 -2.42 2.78
N ASN A 23 6.33 -2.29 3.27
CA ASN A 23 6.61 -1.47 4.44
C ASN A 23 6.41 0.03 4.14
N THR A 24 6.74 0.50 2.93
CA THR A 24 6.43 1.87 2.49
C THR A 24 4.92 2.09 2.43
N PHE A 25 4.17 1.18 1.80
CA PHE A 25 2.71 1.21 1.75
C PHE A 25 2.08 1.30 3.15
N ARG A 26 2.51 0.41 4.07
CA ARG A 26 2.05 0.42 5.47
C ARG A 26 2.32 1.75 6.17
N ARG A 27 3.52 2.33 6.00
CA ARG A 27 3.89 3.61 6.62
C ARG A 27 3.08 4.78 6.03
N GLN A 28 2.89 4.78 4.72
CA GLN A 28 2.08 5.78 4.02
C GLN A 28 0.62 5.76 4.51
N LEU A 29 0.02 4.57 4.64
CA LEU A 29 -1.30 4.39 5.25
C LEU A 29 -1.37 4.87 6.70
N GLN A 30 -0.37 4.54 7.52
CA GLN A 30 -0.33 5.00 8.91
C GLN A 30 -0.27 6.51 8.99
N SER A 31 0.52 7.16 8.14
CA SER A 31 0.61 8.61 8.13
C SER A 31 -0.68 9.25 7.62
N LEU A 32 -1.32 8.70 6.57
CA LEU A 32 -2.63 9.17 6.12
C LEU A 32 -3.68 9.03 7.24
N LEU A 33 -3.70 7.91 7.96
CA LEU A 33 -4.62 7.72 9.08
C LEU A 33 -4.36 8.70 10.23
N SER A 34 -3.09 8.95 10.56
CA SER A 34 -2.73 9.97 11.56
C SER A 34 -3.17 11.36 11.13
N ASP A 35 -2.95 11.71 9.85
CA ASP A 35 -3.39 12.99 9.31
C ASP A 35 -4.91 13.10 9.39
N LEU A 36 -5.66 12.07 8.98
CA LEU A 36 -7.14 12.04 9.07
C LEU A 36 -7.66 12.15 10.51
N LYS A 37 -6.98 11.53 11.47
CA LYS A 37 -7.31 11.68 12.90
C LYS A 37 -7.02 13.08 13.42
N THR A 38 -5.97 13.72 12.89
CA THR A 38 -5.55 15.08 13.26
C THR A 38 -6.35 16.14 12.49
N LEU A 39 -6.98 15.79 11.36
CA LEU A 39 -7.75 16.64 10.44
C LEU A 39 -9.08 17.16 11.00
N ASN A 40 -9.42 16.85 12.26
CA ASN A 40 -10.25 17.79 13.03
C ASN A 40 -9.57 19.16 13.23
N SER A 41 -8.29 19.33 12.84
CA SER A 41 -7.49 20.56 13.02
C SER A 41 -6.53 20.93 11.86
N VAL A 42 -6.26 20.08 10.86
CA VAL A 42 -5.26 20.34 9.79
C VAL A 42 -5.95 20.75 8.47
N PRO A 43 -5.38 21.62 7.62
CA PRO A 43 -5.98 21.95 6.32
C PRO A 43 -5.95 20.77 5.34
N SER A 44 -7.09 20.53 4.68
CA SER A 44 -7.39 19.44 3.72
C SER A 44 -6.44 19.33 2.52
N THR A 45 -5.67 20.37 2.22
CA THR A 45 -4.76 20.46 1.06
C THR A 45 -3.62 19.43 1.11
N HIS A 46 -3.04 19.16 2.28
CA HIS A 46 -1.90 18.24 2.41
C HIS A 46 -2.27 16.79 2.12
N THR A 47 -3.47 16.38 2.54
CA THR A 47 -3.99 15.03 2.25
C THR A 47 -4.29 14.86 0.77
N SER A 48 -4.82 15.90 0.13
CA SER A 48 -5.15 15.86 -1.30
C SER A 48 -3.90 15.67 -2.17
N ALA A 49 -2.85 16.46 -1.93
CA ALA A 49 -1.57 16.33 -2.65
C ALA A 49 -0.91 14.96 -2.44
N ARG A 50 -1.06 14.39 -1.24
CA ARG A 50 -0.55 13.03 -0.97
C ARG A 50 -1.31 11.97 -1.75
N LEU A 51 -2.64 12.06 -1.81
CA LEU A 51 -3.46 11.11 -2.55
C LEU A 51 -3.17 11.21 -4.06
N GLU A 52 -2.95 12.41 -4.58
CA GLU A 52 -2.48 12.63 -5.95
C GLU A 52 -1.14 11.94 -6.21
N PHE A 53 -0.13 12.16 -5.34
CA PHE A 53 1.15 11.46 -5.46
C PHE A 53 1.02 9.93 -5.36
N TRP A 54 0.11 9.43 -4.52
CA TRP A 54 -0.14 7.99 -4.43
C TRP A 54 -0.68 7.46 -5.74
N ARG A 55 -1.69 8.15 -6.30
CA ARG A 55 -2.34 7.83 -7.56
C ARG A 55 -1.33 7.78 -8.71
N GLU A 56 -0.49 8.80 -8.84
CA GLU A 56 0.41 8.94 -9.99
C GLU A 56 1.64 8.03 -9.92
N VAL A 57 2.18 7.79 -8.72
CA VAL A 57 3.52 7.19 -8.60
C VAL A 57 3.52 5.94 -7.72
N MET A 58 2.89 5.99 -6.55
CA MET A 58 3.07 4.93 -5.55
C MET A 58 2.24 3.69 -5.84
N VAL A 59 1.00 3.84 -6.29
CA VAL A 59 0.08 2.73 -6.56
C VAL A 59 0.69 1.78 -7.58
N SER A 60 1.18 2.28 -8.71
CA SER A 60 1.81 1.44 -9.76
C SER A 60 3.05 0.73 -9.24
N LYS A 61 3.88 1.38 -8.41
CA LYS A 61 5.07 0.75 -7.81
C LYS A 61 4.72 -0.36 -6.83
N TRP A 62 3.70 -0.15 -5.99
CA TRP A 62 3.24 -1.16 -5.05
C TRP A 62 2.58 -2.34 -5.77
N GLN A 63 1.68 -2.05 -6.71
CA GLN A 63 1.01 -3.04 -7.53
C GLN A 63 2.01 -3.91 -8.28
N PHE A 64 2.98 -3.31 -8.99
CA PHE A 64 4.03 -4.04 -9.68
C PHE A 64 4.87 -4.90 -8.71
N ALA A 65 5.29 -4.33 -7.57
CA ALA A 65 6.06 -5.10 -6.60
C ALA A 65 5.27 -6.28 -6.02
N PHE A 66 3.95 -6.16 -5.85
CA PHE A 66 3.11 -7.23 -5.34
C PHE A 66 2.75 -8.26 -6.41
N SER A 67 2.53 -7.86 -7.67
CA SER A 67 2.31 -8.78 -8.78
C SER A 67 3.54 -9.67 -9.03
N GLN A 68 4.75 -9.15 -8.85
CA GLN A 68 5.98 -9.95 -8.90
C GLN A 68 6.03 -11.04 -7.81
N VAL A 69 5.46 -10.80 -6.62
CA VAL A 69 5.36 -11.82 -5.56
C VAL A 69 4.37 -12.91 -5.93
N VAL A 70 3.27 -12.54 -6.59
CA VAL A 70 2.31 -13.50 -7.14
C VAL A 70 3.00 -14.36 -8.21
N ALA A 71 3.72 -13.72 -9.14
CA ALA A 71 4.40 -14.37 -10.24
C ALA A 71 5.57 -15.29 -9.79
N ASP A 72 6.28 -14.97 -8.71
CA ASP A 72 7.36 -15.81 -8.16
C ASP A 72 6.86 -17.19 -7.67
N GLY A 73 5.55 -17.35 -7.44
CA GLY A 73 4.90 -18.61 -7.11
C GLY A 73 5.11 -19.07 -5.65
N ARG A 74 6.35 -19.03 -5.15
CA ARG A 74 6.74 -19.47 -3.79
C ARG A 74 6.03 -18.73 -2.66
N PHE A 75 5.69 -17.47 -2.90
CA PHE A 75 5.03 -16.58 -1.94
C PHE A 75 3.72 -16.00 -2.50
N SER A 76 3.12 -16.67 -3.47
CA SER A 76 1.95 -16.18 -4.22
C SER A 76 0.78 -15.76 -3.31
N VAL A 77 0.51 -16.52 -2.26
CA VAL A 77 -0.54 -16.19 -1.26
C VAL A 77 -0.27 -14.85 -0.57
N LEU A 78 0.98 -14.54 -0.23
CA LEU A 78 1.34 -13.23 0.34
C LEU A 78 1.15 -12.11 -0.69
N GLY A 79 1.51 -12.38 -1.96
CA GLY A 79 1.30 -11.46 -3.06
C GLY A 79 -0.18 -11.11 -3.26
N VAL A 80 -1.05 -12.12 -3.34
CA VAL A 80 -2.50 -11.93 -3.49
C VAL A 80 -3.08 -11.17 -2.31
N PHE A 81 -2.70 -11.52 -1.08
CA PHE A 81 -3.12 -10.78 0.11
C PHE A 81 -2.76 -9.29 0.04
N LEU A 82 -1.54 -8.97 -0.39
CA LEU A 82 -1.09 -7.57 -0.54
C LEU A 82 -1.84 -6.85 -1.67
N TYR A 83 -2.13 -7.54 -2.76
CA TYR A 83 -2.92 -7.02 -3.87
C TYR A 83 -4.37 -6.70 -3.42
N SER A 84 -4.99 -7.59 -2.67
CA SER A 84 -6.33 -7.36 -2.08
C SER A 84 -6.31 -6.17 -1.11
N CYS A 85 -5.30 -6.05 -0.26
CA CYS A 85 -5.15 -4.88 0.61
C CYS A 85 -5.00 -3.57 -0.18
N LEU A 86 -4.24 -3.60 -1.29
CA LEU A 86 -4.06 -2.43 -2.16
C LEU A 86 -5.39 -2.05 -2.84
N ALA A 87 -6.15 -3.02 -3.33
CA ALA A 87 -7.46 -2.80 -3.94
C ALA A 87 -8.47 -2.22 -2.95
N GLU A 88 -8.53 -2.77 -1.73
CA GLU A 88 -9.41 -2.26 -0.69
C GLU A 88 -9.07 -0.82 -0.31
N VAL A 89 -7.78 -0.49 -0.15
CA VAL A 89 -7.33 0.88 0.09
C VAL A 89 -7.68 1.79 -1.09
N GLY A 90 -7.41 1.34 -2.32
CA GLY A 90 -7.73 2.08 -3.54
C GLY A 90 -9.21 2.45 -3.60
N LYS A 91 -10.10 1.52 -3.24
CA LYS A 91 -11.54 1.76 -3.14
C LYS A 91 -11.88 2.81 -2.08
N LEU A 92 -11.26 2.74 -0.90
CA LEU A 92 -11.51 3.68 0.21
C LEU A 92 -11.06 5.12 -0.12
N VAL A 93 -9.99 5.28 -0.90
CA VAL A 93 -9.46 6.60 -1.28
C VAL A 93 -9.97 7.11 -2.64
N GLY A 94 -10.87 6.38 -3.31
CA GLY A 94 -11.42 6.78 -4.62
C GLY A 94 -10.42 6.66 -5.79
N MET A 95 -9.51 5.69 -5.73
CA MET A 95 -8.51 5.39 -6.78
C MET A 95 -8.84 4.12 -7.59
N THR A 96 -10.05 3.56 -7.47
CA THR A 96 -10.43 2.25 -8.03
C THR A 96 -10.13 2.08 -9.53
N GLY A 97 -10.43 3.09 -10.36
CA GLY A 97 -10.28 2.97 -11.82
C GLY A 97 -8.86 2.62 -12.28
N MET A 98 -7.82 3.00 -11.53
CA MET A 98 -6.44 2.72 -11.93
C MET A 98 -5.96 1.28 -11.67
N LEU A 99 -6.64 0.54 -10.79
CA LEU A 99 -6.27 -0.85 -10.51
C LEU A 99 -6.92 -1.84 -11.49
N GLU A 100 -7.95 -1.39 -12.21
CA GLU A 100 -8.71 -2.18 -13.19
C GLU A 100 -8.20 -1.97 -14.63
N GLU A 101 -7.54 -0.85 -14.93
CA GLU A 101 -7.08 -0.47 -16.28
C GLU A 101 -5.63 -0.89 -16.64
N LEU A 102 -4.91 -1.58 -15.75
CA LEU A 102 -3.51 -2.02 -15.95
C LEU A 102 -3.38 -3.55 -15.87
#